data_AF-A0A8H5ZS97-F1
#
_entry.id   AF-A0A8H5ZS97-F1
#
_cell.length_a   1.000
_cell.length_b   1.000
_cell.length_c   1.000
_cell.angle_alpha   90.00
_cell.angle_beta   90.00
_cell.angle_gamma   90.00
#
_symmetry.space_group_name_H-M   'P 1'
#
loop_
_entity.id
_entity.type
_entity.pdbx_description
1 polymer ?
#
loop_
_entity_poly.entity_id
_entity_poly.type
_entity_poly.pdbx_seq_one_letter_code
_entity_poly.pdbx_strand_id
1 'polypeptide(L)'
;MSQCSTMNDTLQGFTIGPNIMPTALKVQFESDELLRDIIDAIAAAKQTPMLTKDDSVRVAIAVTKLQDVIYSLLDVLVAKKPVFDKAILGIGSASFLVSADLKSLKDATDGFGNEVVLRLANPIQQVAPLIISDLDFHFIRAIQVYSA
;
A
#
# COMPACT_ATOMS: atom_id res chain seq x y z
N MET A 1 -12.80 -0.19 -9.79
CA MET A 1 -11.36 -0.48 -9.73
C MET A 1 -10.84 0.04 -8.39
N SER A 2 -9.99 -0.70 -7.69
CA SER A 2 -9.36 -0.21 -6.46
C SER A 2 -8.23 0.76 -6.77
N GLN A 3 -7.90 1.65 -5.82
CA GLN A 3 -6.83 2.63 -5.97
C GLN A 3 -5.46 1.97 -6.27
N CYS A 4 -5.17 0.82 -5.64
CA CYS A 4 -3.96 0.04 -5.93
C CYS A 4 -3.89 -0.42 -7.39
N SER A 5 -5.04 -0.76 -8.01
CA SER A 5 -5.08 -1.16 -9.43
C SER A 5 -4.78 0.03 -10.34
N THR A 6 -5.39 1.19 -10.06
CA THR A 6 -5.14 2.43 -10.81
C THR A 6 -3.66 2.81 -10.77
N MET A 7 -3.06 2.76 -9.58
CA MET A 7 -1.64 3.06 -9.38
C MET A 7 -0.73 2.06 -10.10
N ASN A 8 -1.07 0.77 -10.05
CA ASN A 8 -0.33 -0.27 -10.76
C ASN A 8 -0.34 -0.05 -12.29
N ASP A 9 -1.50 0.30 -12.86
CA ASP A 9 -1.63 0.60 -14.29
C ASP A 9 -0.81 1.83 -14.69
N THR A 10 -0.83 2.90 -13.89
CA THR A 10 0.02 4.09 -14.10
C THR A 10 1.51 3.71 -14.08
N LEU A 11 1.93 2.88 -13.12
CA LEU A 11 3.32 2.46 -12.99
C LEU A 11 3.79 1.55 -14.13
N GLN A 12 2.93 0.68 -14.66
CA GLN A 12 3.28 -0.15 -15.82
C GLN A 12 3.69 0.72 -17.02
N GLY A 13 2.93 1.80 -17.27
CA GLY A 13 3.24 2.80 -18.30
C GLY A 13 4.37 3.77 -17.95
N PHE A 14 4.91 3.72 -16.73
CA PHE A 14 5.95 4.65 -16.29
C PHE A 14 7.31 4.29 -16.89
N THR A 15 7.79 5.10 -17.83
CA THR A 15 9.06 4.90 -18.54
C THR A 15 9.85 6.21 -18.64
N ILE A 16 11.15 6.11 -18.87
CA ILE A 16 12.00 7.27 -19.16
C ILE A 16 11.56 7.87 -20.50
N GLY A 17 11.20 9.16 -20.49
CA GLY A 17 10.72 9.86 -21.68
C GLY A 17 10.07 11.21 -21.33
N PRO A 18 9.41 11.87 -22.30
CA PRO A 18 8.81 13.18 -22.11
C PRO A 18 7.79 13.25 -20.96
N ASN A 19 7.13 12.13 -20.67
CA ASN A 19 6.09 12.04 -19.64
C ASN A 19 6.63 11.63 -18.27
N ILE A 20 7.95 11.50 -18.09
CA ILE A 20 8.53 11.01 -16.83
C ILE A 20 8.09 11.85 -15.61
N MET A 21 8.04 13.18 -15.75
CA MET A 21 7.65 14.06 -14.65
C MET A 21 6.15 14.07 -14.38
N PRO A 22 5.27 14.25 -15.40
CA PRO A 22 3.82 14.13 -15.19
C PRO A 22 3.41 12.77 -14.63
N THR A 23 4.00 11.67 -15.08
CA THR A 23 3.67 10.33 -14.56
C THR A 23 4.14 10.17 -13.12
N ALA A 24 5.32 10.64 -12.76
CA ALA A 24 5.78 10.61 -11.36
C ALA A 24 4.85 11.40 -10.42
N LEU A 25 4.39 12.59 -10.85
CA LEU A 25 3.40 13.37 -10.09
C LEU A 25 2.06 12.66 -9.98
N LYS A 26 1.60 12.00 -11.06
CA LYS A 26 0.36 11.22 -11.04
C LYS A 26 0.45 10.07 -10.02
N VAL A 27 1.58 9.36 -9.99
CA VAL A 27 1.81 8.31 -8.99
C VAL A 27 1.79 8.88 -7.57
N GLN A 28 2.39 10.05 -7.31
CA GLN A 28 2.32 10.70 -5.99
C GLN A 28 0.86 10.99 -5.58
N PHE A 29 0.05 11.57 -6.46
CA PHE A 29 -1.36 11.81 -6.17
C PHE A 29 -2.12 10.51 -5.88
N GLU A 30 -1.82 9.45 -6.63
CA GLU A 30 -2.43 8.13 -6.43
C GLU A 30 -2.01 7.49 -5.11
N SER A 31 -0.76 7.66 -4.67
CA SER A 31 -0.27 7.26 -3.33
C SER A 31 -1.01 8.02 -2.22
N ASP A 32 -1.17 9.33 -2.36
CA ASP A 32 -1.85 10.17 -1.36
C ASP A 32 -3.34 9.79 -1.22
N GLU A 33 -4.00 9.46 -2.33
CA GLU A 33 -5.38 8.93 -2.32
C GLU A 33 -5.45 7.57 -1.64
N LEU A 34 -4.51 6.67 -1.93
CA LEU A 34 -4.45 5.36 -1.26
C LEU A 34 -4.26 5.52 0.25
N LEU A 35 -3.40 6.44 0.68
CA LEU A 35 -3.20 6.73 2.10
C LEU A 35 -4.49 7.24 2.76
N ARG A 36 -5.22 8.14 2.10
CA ARG A 36 -6.52 8.62 2.59
C ARG A 36 -7.55 7.49 2.71
N ASP A 37 -7.66 6.65 1.68
CA ASP A 37 -8.57 5.50 1.69
C ASP A 37 -8.27 4.56 2.88
N ILE A 38 -6.98 4.32 3.18
CA ILE A 38 -6.58 3.49 4.33
C ILE A 38 -6.95 4.18 5.66
N ILE A 39 -6.72 5.49 5.79
CA ILE A 39 -7.08 6.25 6.99
C ILE A 39 -8.59 6.22 7.23
N ASP A 40 -9.40 6.39 6.19
CA ASP A 40 -10.86 6.31 6.27
C ASP A 40 -11.31 4.89 6.64
N ALA A 41 -10.65 3.86 6.09
CA ALA A 41 -10.90 2.47 6.45
C ALA A 41 -10.56 2.17 7.92
N ILE A 42 -9.47 2.75 8.47
CA ILE A 42 -9.15 2.68 9.91
C ILE A 42 -10.29 3.29 10.73
N ALA A 43 -10.79 4.46 10.34
CA ALA A 43 -11.88 5.12 11.05
C ALA A 43 -13.17 4.28 11.02
N ALA A 44 -13.48 3.66 9.89
CA ALA A 44 -14.62 2.75 9.75
C ALA A 44 -14.45 1.48 10.61
N ALA A 45 -13.26 0.86 10.59
CA ALA A 45 -12.95 -0.31 11.42
C ALA A 45 -13.10 0.01 12.92
N LYS A 46 -12.66 1.20 13.36
CA LYS A 46 -12.80 1.66 14.75
C LYS A 46 -14.26 1.74 15.22
N GLN A 47 -15.16 2.13 14.31
CA GLN A 47 -16.60 2.26 14.59
C GLN A 47 -17.37 0.94 14.42
N THR A 48 -16.73 -0.08 13.84
CA THR A 48 -17.37 -1.36 13.55
C THR A 48 -17.47 -2.20 14.83
N PRO A 49 -18.65 -2.71 15.23
CA PRO A 49 -18.77 -3.65 16.33
C PRO A 49 -17.97 -4.94 16.08
N MET A 50 -17.84 -5.79 17.10
CA MET A 50 -17.24 -7.11 16.92
C MET A 50 -18.02 -7.89 15.84
N LEU A 51 -17.28 -8.44 14.88
CA LEU A 51 -17.85 -9.14 13.74
C LEU A 51 -18.33 -10.52 14.13
N THR A 52 -19.33 -11.01 13.40
CA THR A 52 -19.71 -12.42 13.45
C THR A 52 -18.59 -13.28 12.85
N LYS A 53 -18.64 -14.60 13.06
CA LYS A 53 -17.70 -15.52 12.43
C LYS A 53 -17.75 -15.43 10.90
N ASP A 54 -18.94 -15.38 10.33
CA ASP A 54 -19.13 -15.33 8.87
C ASP A 54 -18.62 -14.01 8.29
N ASP A 55 -18.89 -12.88 8.95
CA ASP A 55 -18.36 -11.59 8.53
C ASP A 55 -16.85 -11.52 8.68
N SER A 56 -16.29 -12.12 9.73
CA SER A 56 -14.84 -12.21 9.94
C SER A 56 -14.16 -13.02 8.83
N VAL A 57 -14.78 -14.11 8.36
CA VAL A 57 -14.27 -14.88 7.20
C VAL A 57 -14.30 -14.03 5.94
N ARG A 58 -15.38 -13.29 5.69
CA ARG A 58 -15.50 -12.40 4.52
C ARG A 58 -14.44 -11.31 4.53
N VAL A 59 -14.21 -10.68 5.68
CA VAL A 59 -13.17 -9.67 5.86
C VAL A 59 -11.79 -10.28 5.65
N ALA A 60 -11.49 -11.45 6.22
CA ALA A 60 -10.21 -12.12 6.02
C ALA A 60 -9.94 -12.41 4.53
N ILE A 61 -10.93 -12.92 3.79
CA ILE A 61 -10.82 -13.16 2.35
C ILE A 61 -10.57 -11.85 1.58
N ALA A 62 -11.25 -10.77 1.96
CA ALA A 62 -11.06 -9.46 1.32
C ALA A 62 -9.65 -8.90 1.58
N VAL A 63 -9.15 -9.02 2.81
CA VAL A 63 -7.80 -8.60 3.18
C VAL A 63 -6.75 -9.41 2.41
N THR A 64 -6.89 -10.73 2.31
CA THR A 64 -5.95 -11.55 1.53
C THR A 64 -5.90 -11.15 0.05
N LYS A 65 -7.05 -10.89 -0.57
CA LYS A 65 -7.08 -10.38 -1.95
C LYS A 65 -6.40 -9.01 -2.09
N LEU A 66 -6.53 -8.16 -1.09
CA LEU A 66 -5.87 -6.87 -1.07
C LEU A 66 -4.35 -7.03 -0.94
N GLN A 67 -3.86 -7.99 -0.15
CA GLN A 67 -2.43 -8.29 -0.03
C GLN A 67 -1.81 -8.62 -1.38
N ASP A 68 -2.42 -9.52 -2.17
CA ASP A 68 -1.90 -9.89 -3.48
C ASP A 68 -1.73 -8.66 -4.40
N VAL A 69 -2.70 -7.75 -4.35
CA VAL A 69 -2.65 -6.49 -5.12
C VAL A 69 -1.56 -5.56 -4.59
N ILE A 70 -1.38 -5.44 -3.27
CA ILE A 70 -0.31 -4.64 -2.68
C ILE A 70 1.07 -5.23 -3.03
N TYR A 71 1.24 -6.55 -2.99
CA TYR A 71 2.49 -7.20 -3.39
C TYR A 71 2.85 -6.89 -4.83
N SER A 72 1.89 -7.03 -5.76
CA SER A 72 2.11 -6.67 -7.15
C SER A 72 2.50 -5.19 -7.30
N LEU A 73 1.86 -4.29 -6.56
CA LEU A 73 2.17 -2.86 -6.61
C LEU A 73 3.58 -2.57 -6.10
N LEU A 74 3.97 -3.15 -4.96
CA LEU A 74 5.29 -2.98 -4.37
C LEU A 74 6.40 -3.54 -5.26
N ASP A 75 6.17 -4.70 -5.88
CA ASP A 75 7.12 -5.30 -6.83
C ASP A 75 7.30 -4.42 -8.07
N VAL A 76 6.21 -3.85 -8.60
CA VAL A 76 6.28 -2.90 -9.72
C VAL A 76 7.02 -1.63 -9.30
N LEU A 77 6.77 -1.09 -8.11
CA LEU A 77 7.52 0.05 -7.58
C LEU A 77 9.01 -0.27 -7.51
N VAL A 78 9.41 -1.41 -6.95
CA VAL A 78 10.82 -1.85 -6.89
C VAL A 78 11.42 -1.92 -8.30
N ALA A 79 10.71 -2.52 -9.27
CA ALA A 79 11.17 -2.62 -10.64
C ALA A 79 11.32 -1.25 -11.33
N LYS A 80 10.54 -0.24 -10.93
CA LYS A 80 10.56 1.11 -11.50
C LYS A 80 11.55 2.06 -10.83
N LYS A 81 12.30 1.63 -9.81
CA LYS A 81 13.32 2.46 -9.14
C LYS A 81 14.24 3.21 -10.13
N PRO A 82 14.80 2.58 -11.19
CA PRO A 82 15.68 3.30 -12.12
C PRO A 82 14.99 4.43 -12.91
N VAL A 83 13.65 4.36 -13.05
CA VAL A 83 12.85 5.42 -13.68
C VAL A 83 12.61 6.56 -12.69
N PHE A 84 12.25 6.24 -11.44
CA PHE A 84 12.09 7.25 -10.38
C PHE A 84 13.40 7.98 -10.06
N ASP A 85 14.54 7.28 -10.09
CA ASP A 85 15.86 7.89 -9.89
C ASP A 85 16.16 8.98 -10.96
N LYS A 86 15.56 8.87 -12.15
CA LYS A 86 15.70 9.82 -13.27
C LYS A 86 14.59 10.87 -13.32
N ALA A 87 13.51 10.68 -12.57
CA ALA A 87 12.42 11.65 -12.50
C ALA A 87 12.80 12.76 -11.50
N ILE A 88 13.28 13.90 -11.98
CA ILE A 88 13.74 15.01 -11.13
C ILE A 88 12.58 15.93 -10.74
N LEU A 89 12.08 15.79 -9.52
CA LEU A 89 11.02 16.62 -8.95
C LEU A 89 11.65 17.79 -8.17
N GLY A 90 11.82 18.93 -8.84
CA GLY A 90 12.42 20.12 -8.23
C GLY A 90 13.92 19.94 -7.99
N ILE A 91 14.34 19.76 -6.74
CA ILE A 91 15.76 19.71 -6.32
C ILE A 91 16.33 18.29 -6.17
N GLY A 92 15.52 17.24 -6.36
CA GLY A 92 15.95 15.86 -6.16
C GLY A 92 15.19 14.87 -7.03
N SER A 93 15.59 13.60 -6.99
CA SER A 93 14.84 12.53 -7.66
C SER A 93 13.55 12.21 -6.93
N ALA A 94 12.57 11.71 -7.66
CA ALA A 94 11.29 11.26 -7.13
C ALA A 94 11.44 10.06 -6.17
N SER A 95 12.58 9.36 -6.19
CA SER A 95 12.86 8.22 -5.30
C SER A 95 12.76 8.57 -3.81
N PHE A 96 13.14 9.79 -3.42
CA PHE A 96 12.99 10.23 -2.03
C PHE A 96 11.51 10.29 -1.61
N LEU A 97 10.64 10.80 -2.50
CA LEU A 97 9.21 10.86 -2.26
C LEU A 97 8.60 9.46 -2.19
N VAL A 98 8.99 8.57 -3.10
CA VAL A 98 8.53 7.17 -3.04
C VAL A 98 8.93 6.49 -1.73
N SER A 99 10.15 6.73 -1.21
CA SER A 99 10.56 6.23 0.12
C SER A 99 9.67 6.76 1.25
N ALA A 100 9.29 8.04 1.20
CA ALA A 100 8.43 8.68 2.20
C ALA A 100 6.99 8.15 2.13
N ASP A 101 6.45 8.00 0.92
CA ASP A 101 5.12 7.43 0.68
C ASP A 101 5.04 5.98 1.18
N LEU A 102 6.04 5.16 0.84
CA LEU A 102 6.09 3.75 1.26
C LEU A 102 6.10 3.61 2.79
N LYS A 103 6.82 4.48 3.51
CA LYS A 103 6.81 4.51 4.99
C LYS A 103 5.42 4.87 5.52
N SER A 104 4.81 5.93 4.97
CA SER A 104 3.48 6.40 5.40
C SER A 104 2.39 5.35 5.13
N LEU A 105 2.44 4.71 3.96
CA LEU A 105 1.52 3.64 3.57
C LEU A 105 1.70 2.39 4.45
N LYS A 106 2.94 2.02 4.77
CA LYS A 106 3.20 0.91 5.71
C LYS A 106 2.57 1.21 7.07
N ASP A 107 2.89 2.35 7.67
CA ASP A 107 2.39 2.72 9.00
C ASP A 107 0.85 2.77 9.05
N ALA A 108 0.21 3.30 8.01
CA ALA A 108 -1.25 3.31 7.89
C ALA A 108 -1.82 1.89 7.72
N THR A 109 -1.17 1.05 6.92
CA THR A 109 -1.60 -0.33 6.69
C THR A 109 -1.52 -1.17 7.97
N ASP A 110 -0.48 -0.97 8.79
CA ASP A 110 -0.35 -1.60 10.10
C ASP A 110 -1.47 -1.17 11.03
N GLY A 111 -1.76 0.14 11.06
CA GLY A 111 -2.88 0.69 11.82
C GLY A 111 -4.21 0.07 11.42
N PHE A 112 -4.45 -0.08 10.12
CA PHE A 112 -5.65 -0.73 9.60
C PHE A 112 -5.73 -2.21 9.99
N GLY A 113 -4.65 -2.96 9.76
CA GLY A 113 -4.56 -4.37 10.11
C GLY A 113 -4.86 -4.61 11.59
N ASN A 114 -4.26 -3.80 12.47
CA ASN A 114 -4.48 -3.89 13.91
C ASN A 114 -5.95 -3.62 14.30
N GLU A 115 -6.58 -2.59 13.74
CA GLU A 115 -7.99 -2.30 14.02
C GLU A 115 -8.92 -3.41 13.50
N VAL A 116 -8.65 -3.95 12.32
CA VAL A 116 -9.42 -5.09 11.77
C VAL A 116 -9.30 -6.31 12.68
N VAL A 117 -8.08 -6.66 13.11
CA VAL A 117 -7.82 -7.80 14.02
C VAL A 117 -8.66 -7.69 15.29
N LEU A 118 -8.80 -6.49 15.86
CA LEU A 118 -9.61 -6.27 17.06
C LEU A 118 -11.11 -6.54 16.85
N ARG A 119 -11.61 -6.45 15.61
CA ARG A 119 -13.03 -6.70 15.29
C ARG A 119 -13.32 -8.13 14.88
N LEU A 120 -12.32 -8.93 14.54
CA LEU A 120 -12.52 -10.32 14.11
C LEU A 120 -12.96 -11.23 15.26
N ALA A 121 -13.81 -12.20 14.94
CA ALA A 121 -14.16 -13.28 15.85
C ALA A 121 -12.98 -14.27 16.00
N ASN A 122 -12.88 -14.89 17.19
CA ASN A 122 -12.04 -16.06 17.37
C ASN A 122 -12.54 -17.22 16.48
N PRO A 123 -11.66 -18.04 15.87
CA PRO A 123 -10.19 -18.04 15.99
C PRO A 123 -9.46 -17.17 14.94
N ILE A 124 -10.17 -16.46 14.07
CA ILE A 124 -9.58 -15.73 12.92
C ILE A 124 -8.66 -14.61 13.43
N GLN A 125 -9.04 -13.97 14.53
CA GLN A 125 -8.20 -12.99 15.23
C GLN A 125 -6.79 -13.52 15.57
N GLN A 126 -6.61 -14.82 15.81
CA GLN A 126 -5.32 -15.40 16.21
C GLN A 126 -4.36 -15.60 15.04
N VAL A 127 -4.87 -15.76 13.82
CA VAL A 127 -4.05 -16.00 12.62
C VAL A 127 -3.79 -14.72 11.83
N ALA A 128 -4.65 -13.71 11.97
CA ALA A 128 -4.56 -12.45 11.25
C ALA A 128 -3.22 -11.68 11.44
N PRO A 129 -2.51 -11.74 12.58
CA PRO A 129 -1.19 -11.12 12.70
C PRO A 129 -0.13 -11.66 11.73
N LEU A 130 -0.26 -12.92 11.27
CA LEU A 130 0.68 -13.50 10.31
C LEU A 130 0.58 -12.82 8.93
N ILE A 131 -0.64 -12.48 8.52
CA ILE A 131 -0.94 -11.75 7.27
C ILE A 131 -0.29 -10.35 7.32
N ILE A 132 -0.43 -9.65 8.45
CA ILE A 132 0.16 -8.31 8.64
C ILE A 132 1.68 -8.38 8.57
N SER A 133 2.30 -9.38 9.22
CA SER A 133 3.76 -9.55 9.21
C SER A 133 4.33 -9.80 7.81
N ASP A 134 3.62 -10.52 6.95
CA ASP A 134 4.06 -10.76 5.57
C ASP A 134 3.97 -9.48 4.74
N LEU A 135 2.92 -8.68 4.96
CA LEU A 135 2.78 -7.36 4.32
C LEU A 135 3.90 -6.40 4.70
N ASP A 136 4.27 -6.38 5.98
CA ASP A 136 5.39 -5.61 6.49
C ASP A 136 6.72 -5.92 5.82
N PHE A 137 6.99 -7.21 5.61
CA PHE A 137 8.20 -7.65 4.95
C PHE A 137 8.32 -7.05 3.53
N HIS A 138 7.23 -7.06 2.76
CA HIS A 138 7.21 -6.49 1.41
C HIS A 138 7.40 -4.97 1.40
N PHE A 139 6.74 -4.23 2.32
CA PHE A 139 6.94 -2.79 2.46
C PHE A 139 8.39 -2.46 2.83
N ILE A 140 8.97 -3.16 3.83
CA ILE A 140 10.35 -2.96 4.26
C ILE A 140 11.32 -3.17 3.09
N ARG A 141 11.12 -4.22 2.28
CA ARG A 141 11.95 -4.48 1.10
C ARG A 141 11.86 -3.33 0.09
N ALA A 142 10.66 -2.83 -0.21
CA ALA A 142 10.49 -1.71 -1.13
C ALA A 142 11.15 -0.43 -0.58
N ILE A 143 10.97 -0.12 0.71
CA ILE A 143 11.60 1.04 1.36
C ILE A 143 13.12 0.96 1.29
N GLN A 144 13.70 -0.22 1.53
CA GLN A 144 15.15 -0.43 1.44
C GLN A 144 15.67 -0.14 0.04
N VAL A 145 14.97 -0.61 -1.00
CA VAL A 145 15.32 -0.32 -2.39
C VAL A 145 15.37 1.18 -2.64
N TYR A 146 14.37 1.94 -2.19
CA TYR A 146 14.29 3.39 -2.40
C TYR A 146 15.14 4.25 -1.45
N SER A 147 15.72 3.63 -0.42
CA SER A 147 16.62 4.32 0.53
C SER A 147 18.11 4.09 0.21
N ALA A 148 18.40 3.29 -0.82
CA ALA A 148 19.73 2.99 -1.33
C ALA A 148 20.06 3.81 -2.59
#